data_AF-A0A2N2G622-F1
#
_entry.id   AF-A0A2N2G622-F1
#
_cell.length_a   1.000
_cell.length_b   1.000
_cell.length_c   1.000
_cell.angle_alpha   90.00
_cell.angle_beta   90.00
_cell.angle_gamma   90.00
#
_symmetry.space_group_name_H-M   'P 1'
#
loop_
_entity.id
_entity.type
_entity.pdbx_description
1 polymer ?
#
loop_
_entity_poly.entity_id
_entity_poly.type
_entity_poly.pdbx_seq_one_letter_code
_entity_poly.pdbx_strand_id
1 'polypeptide(L)' 'NRPKVRGVAMNPIDHPMGGGEGKSSGGRHPCTPWGVPTKGYKTRGKKSSDKFIVKKRS' A
#
# COMPACT_ATOMS: atom_id res chain seq x y z
N ASN A 1 -9.26 4.47 18.46
CA ASN A 1 -8.55 3.51 17.58
C ASN A 1 -9.26 2.17 17.57
N ARG A 2 -9.88 1.81 16.45
CA ARG A 2 -10.47 0.48 16.23
C ARG A 2 -9.38 -0.47 15.69
N PRO A 3 -9.43 -1.79 16.00
CA PRO A 3 -8.45 -2.75 15.47
C PRO A 3 -8.46 -2.76 13.94
N LYS A 4 -7.28 -2.94 13.35
CA LYS A 4 -7.08 -3.08 11.91
C LYS A 4 -6.60 -4.49 11.60
N VAL A 5 -7.25 -5.14 10.65
CA VAL A 5 -6.89 -6.49 10.20
C VAL A 5 -5.83 -6.38 9.10
N ARG A 6 -4.82 -7.27 9.14
CA ARG A 6 -3.76 -7.32 8.13
C ARG A 6 -4.30 -7.92 6.82
N GLY A 7 -3.91 -7.39 5.67
CA GLY A 7 -4.34 -7.90 4.35
C GLY A 7 -4.00 -9.38 4.10
N VAL A 8 -2.88 -9.86 4.64
CA VAL A 8 -2.46 -11.28 4.55
C VAL A 8 -3.38 -12.24 5.32
N ALA A 9 -4.23 -11.74 6.20
CA ALA A 9 -5.21 -12.53 6.95
C ALA A 9 -6.59 -12.53 6.27
N MET A 10 -6.72 -11.89 5.11
CA MET A 10 -7.98 -11.77 4.38
C MET A 10 -8.03 -12.76 3.20
N ASN A 11 -9.18 -12.85 2.53
CA ASN A 11 -9.34 -13.66 1.32
C ASN A 11 -8.87 -12.89 0.07
N PRO A 12 -8.61 -13.56 -1.07
CA PRO A 12 -8.21 -12.91 -2.32
C PRO A 12 -9.20 -11.83 -2.82
N ILE A 13 -10.49 -11.95 -2.50
CA ILE A 13 -11.53 -10.99 -2.87
C ILE A 13 -11.49 -9.71 -2.04
N ASP A 14 -11.01 -9.81 -0.79
CA ASP A 14 -11.01 -8.70 0.17
C ASP A 14 -9.74 -7.87 0.08
N HIS A 15 -8.61 -8.52 -0.20
CA HIS A 15 -7.32 -7.86 -0.26
C HIS A 15 -6.43 -8.51 -1.31
N PRO A 16 -5.67 -7.73 -2.09
CA PRO A 16 -4.65 -8.27 -3.01
C PRO A 16 -3.55 -9.13 -2.37
N MET A 17 -3.47 -9.14 -1.04
CA MET A 17 -2.47 -9.89 -0.26
C MET A 17 -3.10 -11.11 0.41
N GLY A 18 -4.41 -11.31 0.24
CA GLY A 18 -5.18 -12.36 0.86
C GLY A 18 -5.08 -13.69 0.12
N GLY A 19 -5.40 -14.76 0.83
CA GLY A 19 -5.36 -16.14 0.35
C GLY A 19 -3.97 -16.77 0.26
N GLY A 20 -3.89 -17.87 -0.50
CA GLY A 20 -2.77 -18.81 -0.47
C GLY A 20 -2.93 -19.88 0.61
N GLU A 21 -2.16 -20.95 0.51
CA GLU A 21 -2.14 -22.01 1.53
C GLU A 21 -1.33 -21.54 2.75
N GLY A 22 -1.88 -21.77 3.95
CA GLY A 22 -1.28 -21.34 5.20
C GLY A 22 -1.07 -19.82 5.28
N LYS A 23 0.07 -19.39 5.85
CA LYS A 23 0.41 -17.96 5.96
C LYS A 23 1.28 -17.54 4.78
N SER A 24 0.65 -16.96 3.75
CA SER A 24 1.32 -16.41 2.59
C SER A 24 1.24 -14.88 2.53
N SER A 25 2.12 -14.27 1.74
CA SER A 25 2.15 -12.81 1.49
C SER A 25 1.56 -12.44 0.13
N GLY A 26 0.69 -13.28 -0.45
CA GLY A 26 0.05 -13.04 -1.75
C GLY A 26 0.97 -13.01 -2.97
N GLY A 27 2.27 -13.31 -2.80
CA GLY A 27 3.23 -13.45 -3.91
C GLY A 27 3.53 -12.18 -4.72
N ARG A 28 3.14 -11.00 -4.23
CA ARG A 28 3.23 -9.73 -4.98
C ARG A 28 3.80 -8.59 -4.14
N HIS A 29 4.14 -7.47 -4.80
CA HIS A 29 4.58 -6.26 -4.10
C HIS A 29 3.51 -5.81 -3.08
N PRO A 30 3.88 -5.49 -1.83
CA PRO A 30 2.94 -5.03 -0.83
C PRO A 30 2.12 -3.84 -1.32
N CYS A 31 0.81 -3.92 -1.13
CA CYS A 31 -0.14 -2.94 -1.63
C CYS A 31 -1.30 -2.71 -0.66
N THR A 32 -2.07 -1.67 -0.91
CA THR A 32 -3.30 -1.34 -0.19
C THR A 32 -4.43 -2.31 -0.56
N PRO A 33 -5.58 -2.28 0.13
CA PRO A 33 -6.77 -3.05 -0.30
C PRO A 33 -7.21 -2.74 -1.74
N TRP A 34 -6.84 -1.56 -2.26
CA TRP A 34 -7.14 -1.12 -3.62
C TRP A 34 -5.99 -1.35 -4.61
N GLY A 35 -4.94 -2.06 -4.22
CA GLY A 35 -3.83 -2.41 -5.11
C GLY A 35 -2.75 -1.34 -5.28
N VAL A 36 -2.82 -0.20 -4.59
CA VAL A 36 -1.77 0.83 -4.64
C VAL A 36 -0.53 0.33 -3.89
N PRO A 37 0.68 0.34 -4.47
CA PRO A 37 1.89 -0.13 -3.78
C PRO A 37 2.19 0.68 -2.52
N THR A 38 2.64 0.02 -1.44
CA THR A 38 2.85 0.66 -0.13
C THR A 38 4.30 0.88 0.26
N LYS A 39 5.26 0.27 -0.47
CA LYS A 39 6.70 0.49 -0.27
C LYS A 39 7.24 1.41 -1.36
N GLY A 40 7.78 2.57 -0.96
CA GLY A 40 8.49 3.50 -1.85
C GLY A 40 7.63 4.28 -2.86
N TYR A 41 6.35 3.97 -3.00
CA TYR A 41 5.48 4.62 -3.98
C TYR A 41 5.13 6.06 -3.57
N LYS A 42 5.49 7.03 -4.42
CA LYS A 42 5.14 8.44 -4.23
C LYS A 42 3.69 8.67 -4.67
N THR A 43 2.82 8.96 -3.71
CA THR A 43 1.38 9.20 -3.97
C THR A 43 1.07 10.61 -4.47
N ARG A 44 1.97 11.58 -4.24
CA ARG A 44 1.80 12.96 -4.70
C ARG A 44 2.25 13.09 -6.15
N GLY A 45 1.31 13.43 -7.03
CA GLY A 45 1.58 13.85 -8.40
C GLY A 45 2.21 15.25 -8.50
N LYS A 46 2.56 15.65 -9.72
CA LYS A 46 3.11 16.98 -10.02
C LYS A 46 2.06 18.05 -9.70
N LYS A 47 2.41 19.04 -8.89
CA LYS A 47 1.53 20.18 -8.56
C LYS A 47 2.25 21.49 -8.87
N SER A 48 1.51 22.54 -9.22
CA SER A 48 2.08 23.88 -9.43
C SER A 48 2.80 24.41 -8.19
N SER A 49 2.41 23.97 -6.99
CA SER A 49 3.08 24.30 -5.73
C SER A 49 4.45 23.62 -5.55
N ASP A 50 4.82 22.64 -6.39
CA ASP A 50 6.14 22.01 -6.34
C ASP A 50 7.27 23.04 -6.56
N LYS A 51 7.00 24.12 -7.32
CA LYS A 51 7.97 25.20 -7.57
C LYS A 51 8.38 25.97 -6.32
N PHE A 52 7.58 25.93 -5.27
CA PHE A 52 7.85 26.60 -4.01
C PHE A 52 8.51 25.68 -2.97
N ILE A 53 8.80 24.42 -3.31
CA ILE A 53 9.42 23.46 -2.39
C ILE A 53 10.93 23.51 -2.54
N VAL A 54 11.62 24.02 -1.53
CA VAL A 54 13.09 24.13 -1.50
C VAL A 54 13.77 22.79 -1.24
N LYS A 55 13.22 21.96 -0.34
CA LYS A 55 13.78 20.65 0.01
C LYS A 55 12.67 19.65 0.33
N LYS A 56 12.79 18.41 -0.15
CA LYS A 56 11.89 17.31 0.22
C LYS A 56 12.27 16.75 1.59
N ARG A 57 11.30 16.10 2.27
CA ARG A 57 11.58 15.36 3.51
C ARG A 57 12.63 14.27 3.22
N SER A 58 13.66 14.21 4.07
CA SER A 58 14.63 13.12 4.14
C SER A 58 13.98 11.86 4.69
#